data_AF-A0AAU8PQB0-F1
#
_entry.id   AF-A0AAU8PQB0-F1
#
_cell.length_a   1.000
_cell.length_b   1.000
_cell.length_c   1.000
_cell.angle_alpha   90.00
_cell.angle_beta   90.00
_cell.angle_gamma   90.00
#
_symmetry.space_group_name_H-M   'P 1'
#
loop_
_entity.id
_entity.type
_entity.pdbx_description
1 polymer ?
#
loop_
_entity_poly.entity_id
_entity_poly.type
_entity_poly.pdbx_seq_one_letter_code
_entity_poly.pdbx_strand_id
1 'polypeptide(L)'
;MKNNRILSLTISALATASVFTTSSLVVTSPLVTAVASAQTHDAMPGKYYIEPADDARDYLPMLKAYVSVAKLRHVYHTATGAQKFEKYPGTQEQRTAHEESERACYVAKARVALAILQVEGDVDARALDISKVGIDLETTKKAIPLLKKVKSKYWDLSFKESDSNRDKYANTHKIANDGLDRLEGIVNAETADENERNAFSIADWGVEDRFVTPLLEQHHLDSDEKALKTYKANLGSSEKAKMDEEAKSSGELNQTMLLKKHGGSDTLAPKPQEKPEKHKEETEKPASEKPKADAEKPKAEPEKPKAEHENKAPEAKDEKKVESAETPKAPKTPQISWSPITWPSWLKVIVSLGGVGLLAGLVHILLPFLPH
;
A
#
# COMPACT_ATOMS: atom_id res chain seq x y z
N MET A 1 -69.41 -42.43 14.56
CA MET A 1 -69.74 -43.19 15.79
C MET A 1 -68.92 -42.58 16.91
N LYS A 2 -69.50 -41.64 17.67
CA LYS A 2 -70.06 -41.80 19.03
C LYS A 2 -69.01 -42.02 20.14
N ASN A 3 -69.10 -41.15 21.15
CA ASN A 3 -68.63 -41.24 22.55
C ASN A 3 -67.25 -40.59 22.83
N ASN A 4 -67.01 -39.85 23.93
CA ASN A 4 -67.84 -39.50 25.08
C ASN A 4 -67.28 -38.28 25.84
N ARG A 5 -68.24 -37.56 26.46
CA ARG A 5 -68.16 -36.57 27.55
C ARG A 5 -67.07 -36.84 28.61
N ILE A 6 -66.51 -35.78 29.19
CA ILE A 6 -66.48 -35.54 30.66
C ILE A 6 -66.56 -34.02 30.93
N LEU A 7 -67.51 -33.64 31.79
CA LEU A 7 -67.63 -32.35 32.48
C LEU A 7 -66.70 -32.33 33.71
N SER A 8 -66.14 -31.17 34.06
CA SER A 8 -66.51 -30.42 35.29
C SER A 8 -65.51 -29.33 35.69
N LEU A 9 -66.06 -28.15 36.01
CA LEU A 9 -65.76 -27.19 37.09
C LEU A 9 -64.29 -26.74 37.31
N THR A 10 -63.94 -25.47 37.56
CA THR A 10 -64.56 -24.50 38.48
C THR A 10 -63.87 -23.12 38.32
N ILE A 11 -64.69 -22.04 38.33
CA ILE A 11 -64.60 -20.79 39.13
C ILE A 11 -63.39 -19.82 38.99
N SER A 12 -63.73 -18.63 38.47
CA SER A 12 -63.32 -17.24 38.81
C SER A 12 -61.85 -16.81 38.83
N ALA A 13 -61.53 -15.84 37.97
CA ALA A 13 -61.10 -14.52 38.42
C ALA A 13 -61.29 -13.45 37.31
N LEU A 14 -61.94 -12.37 37.70
CA LEU A 14 -62.17 -11.14 36.98
C LEU A 14 -60.86 -10.34 36.84
N ALA A 15 -60.49 -9.94 35.63
CA ALA A 15 -59.67 -8.76 35.40
C ALA A 15 -59.97 -8.20 34.00
N THR A 16 -60.86 -7.22 33.96
CA THR A 16 -60.99 -6.27 32.87
C THR A 16 -59.71 -5.45 32.75
N ALA A 17 -59.00 -5.60 31.65
CA ALA A 17 -58.07 -4.58 31.17
C ALA A 17 -58.28 -4.45 29.66
N SER A 18 -59.10 -3.46 29.29
CA SER A 18 -59.19 -2.94 27.93
C SER A 18 -57.81 -2.40 27.54
N VAL A 19 -57.14 -3.05 26.60
CA VAL A 19 -55.99 -2.46 25.92
C VAL A 19 -56.30 -2.44 24.44
N PHE A 20 -56.37 -1.21 23.93
CA PHE A 20 -56.51 -0.86 22.53
C PHE A 20 -55.61 -1.72 21.63
N THR A 21 -56.21 -2.53 20.77
CA THR A 21 -55.54 -3.07 19.59
C THR A 21 -55.31 -1.92 18.62
N THR A 22 -54.19 -1.21 18.78
CA THR A 22 -53.58 -0.53 17.63
C THR A 22 -52.84 -1.62 16.87
N SER A 23 -53.25 -1.84 15.62
CA SER A 23 -52.52 -2.67 14.66
C SER A 23 -51.17 -2.01 14.38
N SER A 24 -50.19 -2.27 15.24
CA SER A 24 -48.80 -2.00 14.91
C SER A 24 -48.38 -3.03 13.89
N LEU A 25 -48.40 -2.62 12.62
CA LEU A 25 -47.62 -3.24 11.56
C LEU A 25 -46.20 -3.41 12.10
N VAL A 26 -45.82 -4.63 12.40
CA VAL A 26 -44.42 -4.98 12.64
C VAL A 26 -43.75 -4.84 11.28
N VAL A 27 -43.28 -3.64 10.98
CA VAL A 27 -42.20 -3.43 10.02
C VAL A 27 -41.01 -4.14 10.65
N THR A 28 -40.79 -5.39 10.24
CA THR A 28 -39.54 -6.07 10.46
C THR A 28 -38.49 -5.24 9.71
N SER A 29 -37.86 -4.30 10.41
CA SER A 29 -36.66 -3.63 9.91
C SER A 29 -35.74 -4.73 9.37
N PRO A 30 -35.26 -4.63 8.13
CA PRO A 30 -34.30 -5.58 7.63
C PRO A 30 -33.13 -5.54 8.61
N LEU A 31 -32.87 -6.69 9.23
CA LEU A 31 -31.66 -6.93 9.98
C LEU A 31 -30.53 -6.67 8.97
N VAL A 32 -29.98 -5.46 9.00
CA VAL A 32 -28.73 -5.17 8.33
C VAL A 32 -27.73 -6.05 9.04
N THR A 33 -27.49 -7.22 8.48
CA THR A 33 -26.32 -8.01 8.82
C THR A 33 -25.14 -7.09 8.58
N ALA A 34 -24.62 -6.53 9.68
CA ALA A 34 -23.32 -5.90 9.67
C ALA A 34 -22.34 -7.01 9.29
N VAL A 35 -22.07 -7.12 8.00
CA VAL A 35 -21.00 -7.97 7.48
C VAL A 35 -19.75 -7.37 8.10
N ALA A 36 -19.17 -8.08 9.07
CA ALA A 36 -17.89 -7.73 9.62
C ALA A 36 -16.89 -7.75 8.47
N SER A 37 -16.59 -6.58 7.89
CA SER A 37 -15.47 -6.46 6.99
C SER A 37 -14.26 -6.88 7.82
N ALA A 38 -13.56 -7.95 7.44
CA ALA A 38 -12.24 -8.21 7.97
C ALA A 38 -11.48 -6.88 7.88
N GLN A 39 -11.07 -6.35 9.03
CA GLN A 39 -10.44 -5.05 9.12
C GLN A 39 -9.05 -5.23 8.51
N THR A 40 -8.95 -5.16 7.18
CA THR A 40 -7.67 -5.21 6.50
C THR A 40 -6.92 -3.97 6.96
N HIS A 41 -5.76 -4.15 7.59
CA HIS A 41 -4.84 -3.06 7.88
C HIS A 41 -4.33 -2.39 6.60
N ASP A 42 -4.75 -2.85 5.43
CA ASP A 42 -4.38 -2.36 4.12
C ASP A 42 -5.25 -1.17 3.64
N ALA A 43 -4.71 -0.24 2.84
CA ALA A 43 -5.50 0.89 2.31
C ALA A 43 -6.47 0.47 1.19
N MET A 44 -7.68 1.03 1.15
CA MET A 44 -8.64 0.79 0.06
C MET A 44 -8.32 1.69 -1.15
N PRO A 45 -8.01 1.14 -2.34
CA PRO A 45 -7.56 1.98 -3.46
C PRO A 45 -8.60 2.97 -4.01
N GLY A 46 -9.89 2.80 -3.73
CA GLY A 46 -10.97 3.63 -4.27
C GLY A 46 -11.43 4.81 -3.39
N LYS A 47 -10.94 4.93 -2.14
CA LYS A 47 -11.38 5.96 -1.18
C LYS A 47 -10.34 7.06 -0.99
N TYR A 48 -9.88 7.67 -2.07
CA TYR A 48 -8.85 8.71 -2.05
C TYR A 48 -9.43 10.12 -2.18
N TYR A 49 -8.59 11.12 -1.94
CA TYR A 49 -8.83 12.52 -2.23
C TYR A 49 -7.91 12.98 -3.36
N ILE A 50 -8.34 14.00 -4.11
CA ILE A 50 -7.56 14.70 -5.12
C ILE A 50 -7.91 16.20 -5.08
N GLU A 51 -6.92 17.04 -5.33
CA GLU A 51 -7.10 18.47 -5.63
C GLU A 51 -6.89 18.69 -7.13
N PRO A 52 -7.90 18.52 -7.99
CA PRO A 52 -7.71 18.52 -9.43
C PRO A 52 -7.22 19.88 -9.93
N ALA A 53 -6.22 19.86 -10.81
CA ALA A 53 -5.82 21.02 -11.61
C ALA A 53 -6.87 21.35 -12.69
N ASP A 54 -6.76 22.51 -13.34
CA ASP A 54 -7.71 22.96 -14.38
C ASP A 54 -7.82 21.99 -15.56
N ASP A 55 -6.71 21.32 -15.90
CA ASP A 55 -6.58 20.32 -16.96
C ASP A 55 -6.68 18.87 -16.46
N ALA A 56 -7.10 18.65 -15.20
CA ALA A 56 -7.22 17.33 -14.58
C ALA A 56 -8.01 16.31 -15.42
N ARG A 57 -8.97 16.79 -16.22
CA ARG A 57 -9.81 15.95 -17.09
C ARG A 57 -8.99 15.08 -18.05
N ASP A 58 -7.80 15.51 -18.44
CA ASP A 58 -6.94 14.78 -19.38
C ASP A 58 -6.20 13.60 -18.69
N TYR A 59 -6.11 13.62 -17.36
CA TYR A 59 -5.39 12.62 -16.55
C TYR A 59 -6.32 11.70 -15.75
N LEU A 60 -7.56 12.14 -15.49
CA LEU A 60 -8.56 11.37 -14.75
C LEU A 60 -8.84 9.97 -15.30
N PRO A 61 -8.90 9.73 -16.63
CA PRO A 61 -9.13 8.38 -17.15
C PRO A 61 -8.04 7.39 -16.74
N MET A 62 -6.78 7.83 -16.77
CA MET A 62 -5.64 6.99 -16.40
C MET A 62 -5.61 6.72 -14.89
N LEU A 63 -5.89 7.73 -14.05
CA LEU A 63 -6.05 7.52 -12.61
C LEU A 63 -7.13 6.48 -12.31
N LYS A 64 -8.30 6.59 -12.94
CA LYS A 64 -9.40 5.62 -12.76
C LYS A 64 -9.00 4.21 -13.19
N ALA A 65 -8.29 4.08 -14.32
CA ALA A 65 -7.78 2.80 -14.77
C ALA A 65 -6.81 2.16 -13.77
N TYR A 66 -5.85 2.92 -13.23
CA TYR A 66 -4.96 2.41 -12.17
C TYR A 66 -5.71 2.04 -10.90
N VAL A 67 -6.72 2.81 -10.51
CA VAL A 67 -7.57 2.50 -9.35
C VAL A 67 -8.31 1.18 -9.55
N SER A 68 -8.88 0.92 -10.73
CA SER A 68 -9.56 -0.35 -11.04
C SER A 68 -8.61 -1.55 -10.95
N VAL A 69 -7.39 -1.43 -11.49
CA VAL A 69 -6.37 -2.48 -11.35
C VAL A 69 -5.97 -2.68 -9.89
N ALA A 70 -5.74 -1.59 -9.15
CA ALA A 70 -5.38 -1.66 -7.74
C ALA A 70 -6.49 -2.31 -6.89
N LYS A 71 -7.77 -2.01 -7.16
CA LYS A 71 -8.91 -2.65 -6.50
C LYS A 71 -8.91 -4.16 -6.71
N LEU A 72 -8.72 -4.62 -7.95
CA LEU A 72 -8.72 -6.06 -8.23
C LEU A 72 -7.46 -6.76 -7.68
N ARG A 73 -6.27 -6.15 -7.76
CA ARG A 73 -5.07 -6.69 -7.09
C ARG A 73 -5.23 -6.75 -5.57
N HIS A 74 -5.91 -5.77 -4.97
CA HIS A 74 -6.26 -5.79 -3.55
C HIS A 74 -7.24 -6.92 -3.19
N VAL A 75 -8.20 -7.23 -4.06
CA VAL A 75 -9.07 -8.42 -3.91
C VAL A 75 -8.23 -9.69 -3.88
N TYR A 76 -7.31 -9.88 -4.83
CA TYR A 76 -6.44 -11.07 -4.86
C TYR A 76 -5.49 -11.15 -3.65
N HIS A 77 -4.92 -10.02 -3.23
CA HIS A 77 -4.13 -9.94 -1.99
C HIS A 77 -4.95 -10.36 -0.75
N THR A 78 -6.16 -9.82 -0.61
CA THR A 78 -7.03 -10.15 0.51
C THR A 78 -7.50 -11.61 0.46
N ALA A 79 -7.80 -12.13 -0.73
CA ALA A 79 -8.23 -13.51 -0.95
C ALA A 79 -7.12 -14.51 -0.61
N THR A 80 -5.89 -14.27 -1.09
CA THR A 80 -4.73 -15.10 -0.77
C THR A 80 -4.37 -15.05 0.71
N GLY A 81 -4.55 -13.88 1.35
CA GLY A 81 -4.44 -13.75 2.81
C GLY A 81 -5.45 -14.63 3.54
N ALA A 82 -6.73 -14.53 3.17
CA ALA A 82 -7.79 -15.35 3.76
C ALA A 82 -7.53 -16.86 3.59
N GLN A 83 -7.10 -17.29 2.40
CA GLN A 83 -6.80 -18.70 2.14
C GLN A 83 -5.56 -19.17 2.93
N LYS A 84 -4.49 -18.37 3.00
CA LYS A 84 -3.30 -18.66 3.81
C LYS A 84 -3.66 -18.91 5.28
N PHE A 85 -4.60 -18.15 5.83
CA PHE A 85 -5.00 -18.25 7.24
C PHE A 85 -6.12 -19.26 7.51
N GLU A 86 -6.79 -19.82 6.49
CA GLU A 86 -7.81 -20.86 6.68
C GLU A 86 -7.25 -22.10 7.39
N LYS A 87 -6.01 -22.49 7.07
CA LYS A 87 -5.30 -23.60 7.71
C LYS A 87 -3.94 -23.14 8.21
N TYR A 88 -3.88 -22.38 9.30
CA TYR A 88 -2.63 -21.82 9.82
C TYR A 88 -1.58 -22.92 10.14
N PRO A 89 -0.32 -22.80 9.69
CA PRO A 89 0.36 -21.64 9.06
C PRO A 89 0.28 -21.54 7.51
N GLY A 90 -0.68 -22.20 6.87
CA GLY A 90 -0.82 -22.31 5.42
C GLY A 90 0.23 -23.25 4.81
N THR A 91 0.05 -23.61 3.54
CA THR A 91 1.14 -24.24 2.75
C THR A 91 2.19 -23.20 2.35
N GLN A 92 3.38 -23.64 1.93
CA GLN A 92 4.40 -22.69 1.46
C GLN A 92 3.91 -21.93 0.22
N GLU A 93 3.22 -22.63 -0.68
CA GLU A 93 2.62 -22.09 -1.89
C GLU A 93 1.60 -20.99 -1.56
N GLN A 94 0.72 -21.22 -0.57
CA GLN A 94 -0.25 -20.21 -0.13
C GLN A 94 0.42 -18.99 0.51
N ARG A 95 1.51 -19.19 1.26
CA ARG A 95 2.28 -18.07 1.84
C ARG A 95 2.93 -17.23 0.75
N THR A 96 3.62 -17.88 -0.19
CA THR A 96 4.25 -17.19 -1.31
C THR A 96 3.22 -16.51 -2.21
N ALA A 97 2.09 -17.14 -2.51
CA ALA A 97 0.99 -16.51 -3.26
C ALA A 97 0.48 -15.23 -2.59
N HIS A 98 0.37 -15.22 -1.26
CA HIS A 98 -0.02 -14.03 -0.51
C HIS A 98 1.05 -12.94 -0.55
N GLU A 99 2.33 -13.29 -0.34
CA GLU A 99 3.45 -12.33 -0.43
C GLU A 99 3.55 -11.70 -1.82
N GLU A 100 3.46 -12.49 -2.90
CA GLU A 100 3.51 -11.95 -4.26
C GLU A 100 2.27 -11.13 -4.62
N SER A 101 1.09 -11.52 -4.12
CA SER A 101 -0.14 -10.72 -4.29
C SER A 101 -0.06 -9.38 -3.54
N GLU A 102 0.50 -9.37 -2.33
CA GLU A 102 0.72 -8.16 -1.53
C GLU A 102 1.68 -7.21 -2.27
N ARG A 103 2.81 -7.71 -2.75
CA ARG A 103 3.78 -6.93 -3.53
C ARG A 103 3.12 -6.28 -4.74
N ALA A 104 2.38 -7.05 -5.54
CA ALA A 104 1.67 -6.55 -6.71
C ALA A 104 0.59 -5.51 -6.34
N CYS A 105 -0.10 -5.70 -5.22
CA CYS A 105 -1.08 -4.75 -4.69
C CYS A 105 -0.42 -3.41 -4.34
N TYR A 106 0.71 -3.44 -3.61
CA TYR A 106 1.38 -2.22 -3.15
C TYR A 106 2.05 -1.46 -4.30
N VAL A 107 2.62 -2.15 -5.29
CA VAL A 107 3.08 -1.48 -6.53
C VAL A 107 1.91 -0.78 -7.24
N ALA A 108 0.73 -1.40 -7.32
CA ALA A 108 -0.43 -0.76 -7.93
C ALA A 108 -0.90 0.48 -7.14
N LYS A 109 -0.80 0.46 -5.81
CA LYS A 109 -1.07 1.64 -4.96
C LYS A 109 -0.07 2.76 -5.18
N ALA A 110 1.21 2.45 -5.36
CA ALA A 110 2.20 3.44 -5.76
C ALA A 110 1.79 4.15 -7.06
N ARG A 111 1.33 3.39 -8.07
CA ARG A 111 0.84 3.95 -9.33
C ARG A 111 -0.40 4.84 -9.15
N VAL A 112 -1.33 4.45 -8.29
CA VAL A 112 -2.49 5.30 -7.93
C VAL A 112 -2.03 6.61 -7.29
N ALA A 113 -1.13 6.57 -6.32
CA ALA A 113 -0.61 7.77 -5.66
C ALA A 113 0.12 8.72 -6.64
N LEU A 114 0.89 8.17 -7.59
CA LEU A 114 1.56 8.97 -8.63
C LEU A 114 0.55 9.56 -9.62
N ALA A 115 -0.49 8.80 -9.99
CA ALA A 115 -1.53 9.29 -10.89
C ALA A 115 -2.40 10.37 -10.22
N ILE A 116 -2.56 10.34 -8.89
CA ILE A 116 -3.13 11.45 -8.12
C ILE A 116 -2.31 12.72 -8.38
N LEU A 117 -0.99 12.69 -8.24
CA LEU A 117 -0.15 13.86 -8.55
C LEU A 117 -0.30 14.37 -10.00
N GLN A 118 -0.43 13.47 -10.98
CA GLN A 118 -0.68 13.88 -12.37
C GLN A 118 -1.98 14.68 -12.51
N VAL A 119 -3.06 14.22 -11.86
CA VAL A 119 -4.36 14.88 -11.82
C VAL A 119 -4.30 16.21 -11.06
N GLU A 120 -3.43 16.30 -10.04
CA GLU A 120 -3.21 17.52 -9.25
C GLU A 120 -2.30 18.57 -9.91
N GLY A 121 -1.75 18.30 -11.09
CA GLY A 121 -0.92 19.29 -11.80
C GLY A 121 0.59 19.15 -11.57
N ASP A 122 1.05 18.10 -10.92
CA ASP A 122 2.48 17.93 -10.66
C ASP A 122 3.26 17.62 -11.94
N VAL A 123 4.19 18.51 -12.30
CA VAL A 123 4.96 18.44 -13.55
C VAL A 123 5.84 17.20 -13.61
N ASP A 124 6.50 16.84 -12.50
CA ASP A 124 7.41 15.71 -12.46
C ASP A 124 6.65 14.38 -12.54
N ALA A 125 5.50 14.29 -11.88
CA ALA A 125 4.60 13.13 -12.01
C ALA A 125 4.03 13.00 -13.43
N ARG A 126 3.70 14.11 -14.10
CA ARG A 126 3.24 14.11 -15.50
C ARG A 126 4.34 13.69 -16.48
N ALA A 127 5.60 13.95 -16.15
CA ALA A 127 6.74 13.50 -16.94
C ALA A 127 7.12 12.02 -16.70
N LEU A 128 6.62 11.41 -15.63
CA LEU A 128 6.93 10.03 -15.27
C LEU A 128 6.05 9.03 -16.05
N ASP A 129 6.68 8.01 -16.63
CA ASP A 129 5.96 6.85 -17.18
C ASP A 129 5.51 5.93 -16.04
N ILE A 130 4.34 6.21 -15.46
CA ILE A 130 3.77 5.46 -14.32
C ILE A 130 3.60 3.96 -14.65
N SER A 131 3.40 3.62 -15.93
CA SER A 131 3.25 2.22 -16.36
C SER A 131 4.51 1.38 -16.13
N LYS A 132 5.68 2.02 -16.00
CA LYS A 132 6.96 1.36 -15.73
C LYS A 132 7.35 1.34 -14.27
N VAL A 133 6.62 2.03 -13.38
CA VAL A 133 6.90 2.04 -11.95
C VAL A 133 6.71 0.64 -11.36
N GLY A 134 7.71 0.13 -10.64
CA GLY A 134 7.77 -1.24 -10.12
C GLY A 134 8.27 -2.29 -11.12
N ILE A 135 8.46 -1.92 -12.39
CA ILE A 135 8.96 -2.79 -13.47
C ILE A 135 10.38 -2.37 -13.87
N ASP A 136 10.55 -1.08 -14.17
CA ASP A 136 11.83 -0.48 -14.52
C ASP A 136 12.45 0.16 -13.28
N LEU A 137 13.67 -0.24 -12.95
CA LEU A 137 14.35 0.20 -11.72
C LEU A 137 14.60 1.72 -11.73
N GLU A 138 15.01 2.29 -12.86
CA GLU A 138 15.31 3.73 -12.95
C GLU A 138 14.06 4.59 -12.85
N THR A 139 12.96 4.18 -13.49
CA THR A 139 11.66 4.82 -13.33
C THR A 139 11.15 4.69 -11.90
N THR A 140 11.36 3.53 -11.27
CA THR A 140 11.00 3.29 -9.87
C THR A 140 11.78 4.21 -8.92
N LYS A 141 13.08 4.38 -9.12
CA LYS A 141 13.90 5.35 -8.36
C LYS A 141 13.37 6.79 -8.49
N LYS A 142 13.00 7.20 -9.70
CA LYS A 142 12.40 8.53 -9.95
C LYS A 142 11.04 8.72 -9.28
N ALA A 143 10.28 7.64 -9.08
CA ALA A 143 8.98 7.67 -8.43
C ALA A 143 9.04 7.89 -6.90
N ILE A 144 10.10 7.43 -6.23
CA ILE A 144 10.28 7.54 -4.77
C ILE A 144 10.07 8.96 -4.22
N PRO A 145 10.77 10.01 -4.71
CA PRO A 145 10.57 11.36 -4.21
C PRO A 145 9.14 11.88 -4.42
N LEU A 146 8.48 11.48 -5.50
CA LEU A 146 7.09 11.86 -5.78
C LEU A 146 6.11 11.18 -4.81
N LEU A 147 6.31 9.90 -4.49
CA LEU A 147 5.50 9.22 -3.48
C LEU A 147 5.68 9.84 -2.09
N LYS A 148 6.89 10.26 -1.73
CA LYS A 148 7.16 10.99 -0.48
C LYS A 148 6.37 12.32 -0.44
N LYS A 149 6.26 13.02 -1.58
CA LYS A 149 5.44 14.23 -1.71
C LYS A 149 3.97 13.94 -1.42
N VAL A 150 3.37 12.90 -2.02
CA VAL A 150 1.97 12.50 -1.74
C VAL A 150 1.79 12.12 -0.28
N LYS A 151 2.65 11.23 0.22
CA LYS A 151 2.61 10.74 1.60
C LYS A 151 2.63 11.90 2.60
N SER A 152 3.54 12.86 2.43
CA SER A 152 3.65 14.03 3.31
C SER A 152 2.44 14.96 3.18
N LYS A 153 2.06 15.35 1.96
CA LYS A 153 0.91 16.23 1.71
C LYS A 153 -0.34 15.71 2.42
N TYR A 154 -0.66 14.45 2.20
CA TYR A 154 -1.90 13.85 2.72
C TYR A 154 -1.82 13.47 4.20
N TRP A 155 -0.62 13.23 4.72
CA TRP A 155 -0.40 13.13 6.17
C TRP A 155 -0.78 14.45 6.84
N ASP A 156 -0.21 15.56 6.37
CA ASP A 156 -0.44 16.89 6.95
C ASP A 156 -1.92 17.30 6.87
N LEU A 157 -2.58 17.02 5.74
CA LEU A 157 -4.01 17.26 5.58
C LEU A 157 -4.87 16.43 6.54
N SER A 158 -4.46 15.19 6.86
CA SER A 158 -5.22 14.30 7.76
C SER A 158 -5.30 14.76 9.22
N PHE A 159 -4.46 15.71 9.63
CA PHE A 159 -4.49 16.34 10.96
C PHE A 159 -5.35 17.60 11.05
N LYS A 160 -5.90 18.08 9.93
CA LYS A 160 -6.82 19.21 9.95
C LYS A 160 -8.12 18.79 10.60
N GLU A 161 -8.23 19.00 11.91
CA GLU A 161 -9.43 18.75 12.69
C GLU A 161 -10.61 19.47 12.04
N SER A 162 -11.77 18.82 11.98
CA SER A 162 -13.03 19.28 11.33
C SER A 162 -13.13 19.24 9.79
N ASP A 163 -12.11 18.80 9.05
CA ASP A 163 -12.27 18.60 7.59
C ASP A 163 -13.12 17.35 7.29
N SER A 164 -14.21 17.52 6.52
CA SER A 164 -15.09 16.44 6.07
C SER A 164 -14.41 15.36 5.21
N ASN A 165 -13.25 15.66 4.63
CA ASN A 165 -12.46 14.73 3.81
C ASN A 165 -11.33 14.03 4.59
N ARG A 166 -11.25 14.22 5.91
CA ARG A 166 -10.17 13.66 6.74
C ARG A 166 -9.91 12.17 6.51
N ASP A 167 -10.97 11.36 6.42
CA ASP A 167 -10.85 9.92 6.17
C ASP A 167 -10.25 9.62 4.79
N LYS A 168 -10.57 10.43 3.78
CA LYS A 168 -9.98 10.32 2.44
C LYS A 168 -8.52 10.78 2.44
N TYR A 169 -8.15 11.82 3.19
CA TYR A 169 -6.75 12.21 3.35
C TYR A 169 -5.94 11.10 3.99
N ALA A 170 -6.42 10.56 5.11
CA ALA A 170 -5.76 9.45 5.81
C ALA A 170 -5.61 8.22 4.91
N ASN A 171 -6.65 7.85 4.15
CA ASN A 171 -6.55 6.74 3.21
C ASN A 171 -5.62 7.04 2.02
N THR A 172 -5.59 8.27 1.50
CA THR A 172 -4.67 8.67 0.42
C THR A 172 -3.21 8.63 0.88
N HIS A 173 -2.94 9.12 2.10
CA HIS A 173 -1.64 8.95 2.77
C HIS A 173 -1.25 7.48 2.86
N LYS A 174 -2.18 6.62 3.29
CA LYS A 174 -1.94 5.18 3.46
C LYS A 174 -1.66 4.47 2.12
N ILE A 175 -2.41 4.79 1.06
CA ILE A 175 -2.14 4.31 -0.30
C ILE A 175 -0.70 4.67 -0.71
N ALA A 176 -0.30 5.93 -0.48
CA ALA A 176 1.05 6.39 -0.80
C ALA A 176 2.12 5.72 0.08
N ASN A 177 1.83 5.46 1.36
CA ASN A 177 2.74 4.77 2.26
C ASN A 177 2.96 3.31 1.87
N ASP A 178 1.90 2.53 1.67
CA ASP A 178 1.96 1.13 1.24
C ASP A 178 2.79 1.02 -0.06
N GLY A 179 2.53 1.91 -1.01
CA GLY A 179 3.27 1.98 -2.27
C GLY A 179 4.74 2.37 -2.10
N LEU A 180 5.03 3.39 -1.28
CA LEU A 180 6.39 3.85 -1.01
C LEU A 180 7.24 2.75 -0.38
N ASP A 181 6.74 2.10 0.67
CA ASP A 181 7.45 1.05 1.39
C ASP A 181 7.83 -0.09 0.43
N ARG A 182 6.92 -0.46 -0.49
CA ARG A 182 7.21 -1.48 -1.52
C ARG A 182 8.28 -1.03 -2.51
N LEU A 183 8.18 0.19 -3.05
CA LEU A 183 9.14 0.67 -4.04
C LEU A 183 10.53 0.89 -3.43
N GLU A 184 10.63 1.35 -2.17
CA GLU A 184 11.90 1.43 -1.45
C GLU A 184 12.53 0.04 -1.29
N GLY A 185 11.72 -0.99 -1.03
CA GLY A 185 12.19 -2.38 -1.03
C GLY A 185 12.78 -2.84 -2.37
N ILE A 186 12.13 -2.52 -3.50
CA ILE A 186 12.64 -2.82 -4.85
C ILE A 186 13.96 -2.09 -5.12
N VAL A 187 14.03 -0.79 -4.80
CA VAL A 187 15.24 0.01 -5.02
C VAL A 187 16.40 -0.48 -4.16
N ASN A 188 16.15 -0.81 -2.89
CA ASN A 188 17.17 -1.31 -1.98
C ASN A 188 17.68 -2.71 -2.35
N ALA A 189 16.84 -3.53 -2.99
CA ALA A 189 17.25 -4.82 -3.52
C ALA A 189 18.05 -4.72 -4.83
N GLU A 190 18.16 -3.51 -5.42
CA GLU A 190 18.81 -3.20 -6.70
C GLU A 190 18.39 -4.12 -7.85
N THR A 191 17.22 -4.74 -7.73
CA THR A 191 16.71 -5.75 -8.66
C THR A 191 15.23 -5.46 -8.92
N ALA A 192 14.85 -5.52 -10.20
CA ALA A 192 13.44 -5.37 -10.57
C ALA A 192 12.62 -6.53 -10.00
N ASP A 193 11.35 -6.26 -9.69
CA ASP A 193 10.42 -7.31 -9.28
C ASP A 193 10.08 -8.17 -10.50
N GLU A 194 10.67 -9.38 -10.57
CA GLU A 194 10.49 -10.28 -11.71
C GLU A 194 9.04 -10.73 -11.95
N ASN A 195 8.17 -10.53 -10.95
CA ASN A 195 6.76 -10.89 -11.00
C ASN A 195 5.87 -9.70 -11.42
N GLU A 196 6.37 -8.47 -11.33
CA GLU A 196 5.68 -7.28 -11.82
C GLU A 196 5.99 -7.08 -13.32
N ARG A 197 5.18 -7.70 -14.19
CA ARG A 197 5.44 -7.77 -15.64
C ARG A 197 4.78 -6.65 -16.45
N ASN A 198 3.60 -6.20 -16.03
CA ASN A 198 2.82 -5.17 -16.71
C ASN A 198 1.93 -4.43 -15.70
N ALA A 199 1.80 -3.12 -15.84
CA ALA A 199 1.06 -2.30 -14.88
C ALA A 199 -0.44 -2.58 -14.78
N PHE A 200 -1.03 -3.19 -15.83
CA PHE A 200 -2.45 -3.49 -15.95
C PHE A 200 -2.75 -5.00 -15.93
N SER A 201 -1.72 -5.85 -15.88
CA SER A 201 -1.91 -7.29 -15.72
C SER A 201 -2.27 -7.63 -14.27
N ILE A 202 -3.11 -8.64 -14.08
CA ILE A 202 -3.49 -9.16 -12.76
C ILE A 202 -3.11 -10.64 -12.71
N ALA A 203 -2.17 -10.95 -11.81
CA ALA A 203 -1.75 -12.31 -11.53
C ALA A 203 -2.78 -13.00 -10.64
N ASP A 204 -3.26 -14.15 -11.09
CA ASP A 204 -3.97 -15.11 -10.26
C ASP A 204 -2.98 -16.17 -9.77
N TRP A 205 -2.63 -16.10 -8.50
CA TRP A 205 -1.67 -16.97 -7.83
C TRP A 205 -2.26 -18.32 -7.37
N GLY A 206 -3.34 -18.78 -8.00
CA GLY A 206 -3.97 -20.05 -7.68
C GLY A 206 -4.85 -20.00 -6.43
N VAL A 207 -5.38 -18.81 -6.12
CA VAL A 207 -6.33 -18.65 -5.03
C VAL A 207 -7.67 -19.30 -5.39
N GLU A 208 -8.31 -19.96 -4.43
CA GLU A 208 -9.61 -20.60 -4.70
C GLU A 208 -10.73 -19.55 -4.84
N ASP A 209 -11.60 -19.72 -5.84
CA ASP A 209 -12.68 -18.77 -6.17
C ASP A 209 -13.61 -18.44 -5.00
N ARG A 210 -13.76 -19.36 -4.03
CA ARG A 210 -14.56 -19.14 -2.82
C ARG A 210 -14.01 -18.03 -1.92
N PHE A 211 -12.72 -17.70 -2.02
CA PHE A 211 -12.13 -16.55 -1.32
C PHE A 211 -12.23 -15.26 -2.13
N VAL A 212 -12.20 -15.36 -3.46
CA VAL A 212 -12.24 -14.18 -4.36
C VAL A 212 -13.66 -13.62 -4.49
N THR A 213 -14.65 -14.48 -4.71
CA THR A 213 -16.02 -14.08 -5.06
C THR A 213 -16.66 -13.13 -4.03
N PRO A 214 -16.61 -13.41 -2.70
CA PRO A 214 -17.18 -12.50 -1.70
C PRO A 214 -16.48 -11.13 -1.68
N LEU A 215 -15.19 -11.09 -1.98
CA LEU A 215 -14.40 -9.86 -1.98
C LEU A 215 -14.70 -8.98 -3.20
N LEU A 216 -15.00 -9.57 -4.35
CA LEU A 216 -15.45 -8.82 -5.52
C LEU A 216 -16.75 -8.04 -5.24
N GLU A 217 -17.62 -8.59 -4.39
CA GLU A 217 -18.85 -7.93 -3.93
C GLU A 217 -18.58 -6.89 -2.85
N GLN A 218 -17.81 -7.26 -1.82
CA GLN A 218 -17.48 -6.39 -0.69
C GLN A 218 -16.74 -5.12 -1.11
N HIS A 219 -15.86 -5.21 -2.11
CA HIS A 219 -15.09 -4.06 -2.59
C HIS A 219 -15.80 -3.26 -3.69
N HIS A 220 -17.08 -3.55 -3.97
CA HIS A 220 -17.92 -2.86 -4.95
C HIS A 220 -17.22 -2.71 -6.31
N LEU A 221 -16.69 -3.82 -6.84
CA LEU A 221 -16.22 -3.84 -8.23
C LEU A 221 -17.43 -3.89 -9.16
N ASP A 222 -17.42 -3.03 -10.18
CA ASP A 222 -18.45 -3.06 -11.22
C ASP A 222 -18.24 -4.21 -12.22
N SER A 223 -19.16 -4.37 -13.17
CA SER A 223 -19.12 -5.47 -14.15
C SER A 223 -17.84 -5.48 -14.99
N ASP A 224 -17.34 -4.31 -15.38
CA ASP A 224 -16.15 -4.23 -16.23
C ASP A 224 -14.89 -4.48 -15.40
N GLU A 225 -14.83 -3.98 -14.17
CA GLU A 225 -13.75 -4.28 -13.23
C GLU A 225 -13.67 -5.78 -12.91
N LYS A 226 -14.82 -6.45 -12.76
CA LYS A 226 -14.91 -7.91 -12.59
C LYS A 226 -14.54 -8.69 -13.85
N ALA A 227 -14.68 -8.09 -15.03
CA ALA A 227 -14.37 -8.70 -16.31
C ALA A 227 -12.89 -8.53 -16.73
N LEU A 228 -12.07 -7.83 -15.93
CA LEU A 228 -10.64 -7.70 -16.18
C LEU A 228 -9.98 -9.07 -16.28
N LYS A 229 -9.21 -9.27 -17.35
CA LYS A 229 -8.54 -10.54 -17.63
C LYS A 229 -7.40 -10.75 -16.64
N THR A 230 -7.39 -11.92 -16.02
CA THR A 230 -6.27 -12.40 -15.21
C THR A 230 -5.44 -13.41 -16.00
N TYR A 231 -4.20 -13.62 -15.57
CA TYR A 231 -3.36 -14.72 -16.04
C TYR A 231 -2.98 -15.60 -14.86
N LYS A 232 -2.77 -16.90 -15.11
CA LYS A 232 -2.37 -17.82 -14.05
C LYS A 232 -0.87 -17.65 -13.80
N ALA A 233 -0.52 -17.17 -12.62
CA ALA A 233 0.86 -17.08 -12.20
C ALA A 233 1.30 -18.44 -11.61
N ASN A 234 2.44 -18.95 -12.06
CA ASN A 234 3.01 -20.18 -11.56
C ASN A 234 4.40 -19.91 -10.96
N LEU A 235 4.52 -20.17 -9.65
CA LEU A 235 5.73 -19.93 -8.86
C LEU A 235 6.92 -20.85 -9.22
N GLY A 236 6.70 -21.94 -9.96
CA GLY A 236 7.70 -22.99 -10.12
C GLY A 236 8.04 -23.43 -11.55
N SER A 237 7.63 -22.71 -12.60
CA SER A 237 7.65 -23.30 -13.96
C SER A 237 8.78 -22.85 -14.89
N SER A 238 9.19 -23.79 -15.75
CA SER A 238 9.93 -23.57 -16.99
C SER A 238 9.17 -22.75 -18.05
N GLU A 239 7.96 -22.25 -17.74
CA GLU A 239 7.07 -21.53 -18.63
C GLU A 239 7.13 -20.00 -18.43
N LYS A 240 8.22 -19.45 -17.87
CA LYS A 240 8.40 -18.00 -17.64
C LYS A 240 8.05 -17.15 -18.87
N ALA A 241 8.50 -17.57 -20.06
CA ALA A 241 8.20 -16.89 -21.32
C ALA A 241 6.68 -16.85 -21.66
N LYS A 242 5.95 -17.91 -21.34
CA LYS A 242 4.49 -17.97 -21.55
C LYS A 242 3.77 -17.06 -20.56
N MET A 243 4.20 -17.02 -19.30
CA MET A 243 3.67 -16.08 -18.31
C MET A 243 3.93 -14.62 -18.71
N ASP A 244 5.10 -14.32 -19.28
CA ASP A 244 5.41 -12.99 -19.82
C ASP A 244 4.45 -12.59 -20.94
N GLU A 245 4.20 -13.50 -21.89
CA GLU A 245 3.27 -13.28 -22.99
C GLU A 245 1.82 -13.09 -22.50
N GLU A 246 1.36 -13.94 -21.58
CA GLU A 246 0.02 -13.84 -20.98
C GLU A 246 -0.15 -12.57 -20.14
N ALA A 247 0.85 -12.19 -19.35
CA ALA A 247 0.82 -10.96 -18.57
C ALA A 247 0.79 -9.73 -19.49
N LYS A 248 1.60 -9.72 -20.56
CA LYS A 248 1.58 -8.65 -21.56
C LYS A 248 0.21 -8.56 -22.26
N SER A 249 -0.29 -9.68 -22.77
CA SER A 249 -1.57 -9.73 -23.49
C SER A 249 -2.75 -9.33 -22.60
N SER A 250 -2.83 -9.86 -21.37
CA SER A 250 -3.89 -9.47 -20.42
C SER A 250 -3.77 -8.00 -20.01
N GLY A 251 -2.56 -7.51 -19.78
CA GLY A 251 -2.30 -6.10 -19.45
C GLY A 251 -2.75 -5.14 -20.56
N GLU A 252 -2.40 -5.41 -21.81
CA GLU A 252 -2.81 -4.59 -22.97
C GLU A 252 -4.34 -4.57 -23.16
N LEU A 253 -4.99 -5.73 -23.00
CA LEU A 253 -6.45 -5.85 -23.06
C LEU A 253 -7.13 -5.06 -21.93
N ASN A 254 -6.65 -5.22 -20.70
CA ASN A 254 -7.18 -4.53 -19.54
C ASN A 254 -7.00 -3.02 -19.65
N GLN A 255 -5.83 -2.56 -20.07
CA GLN A 255 -5.56 -1.15 -20.28
C GLN A 255 -6.53 -0.54 -21.30
N THR A 256 -6.68 -1.19 -22.46
CA THR A 256 -7.58 -0.73 -23.52
C THR A 256 -9.03 -0.65 -23.02
N MET A 257 -9.49 -1.69 -22.33
CA MET A 257 -10.86 -1.74 -21.80
C MET A 257 -11.10 -0.63 -20.76
N LEU A 258 -10.17 -0.43 -19.83
CA LEU A 258 -10.31 0.58 -18.78
C LEU A 258 -10.21 2.01 -19.31
N LEU A 259 -9.31 2.29 -20.25
CA LEU A 259 -9.23 3.61 -20.89
C LEU A 259 -10.52 3.93 -21.63
N LYS A 260 -11.04 2.98 -22.44
CA LYS A 260 -12.33 3.14 -23.11
C LYS A 260 -13.47 3.39 -22.14
N LYS A 261 -13.54 2.63 -21.04
CA LYS A 261 -14.56 2.79 -19.98
C LYS A 261 -14.53 4.18 -19.34
N HIS A 262 -13.34 4.72 -19.10
CA HIS A 262 -13.18 5.98 -18.37
C HIS A 262 -13.08 7.23 -19.25
N GLY A 263 -13.29 7.08 -20.57
CA GLY A 263 -13.26 8.19 -21.53
C GLY A 263 -11.84 8.63 -21.91
N GLY A 264 -10.84 7.77 -21.70
CA GLY A 264 -9.49 7.97 -22.22
C GLY A 264 -9.43 7.62 -23.71
N SER A 265 -8.63 8.39 -24.46
CA SER A 265 -8.19 8.00 -25.80
C SER A 265 -7.20 6.82 -25.68
N ASP A 266 -7.06 5.98 -26.72
CA ASP A 266 -6.09 4.87 -26.78
C ASP A 266 -4.62 5.34 -26.64
N THR A 267 -4.40 6.66 -26.65
CA THR A 267 -3.14 7.30 -26.32
C THR A 267 -2.90 7.33 -24.82
N LEU A 268 -1.78 6.72 -24.39
CA LEU A 268 -1.12 6.98 -23.10
C LEU A 268 -1.17 8.47 -22.76
N ALA A 269 -1.24 8.80 -21.47
CA ALA A 269 -1.19 10.18 -20.96
C ALA A 269 -0.22 11.04 -21.79
N PRO A 270 -0.58 12.30 -22.12
CA PRO A 270 0.18 13.10 -23.07
C PRO A 270 1.67 13.02 -22.75
N LYS A 271 2.46 12.66 -23.78
CA LYS A 271 3.91 12.48 -23.64
C LYS A 271 4.50 13.66 -22.85
N PRO A 272 5.52 13.42 -22.00
CA PRO A 272 6.18 14.47 -21.25
C PRO A 272 6.44 15.66 -22.17
N GLN A 273 5.86 16.82 -21.87
CA GLN A 273 6.22 18.03 -22.59
C GLN A 273 7.73 18.21 -22.42
N GLU A 274 8.45 18.29 -23.53
CA GLU A 274 9.83 18.77 -23.50
C GLU A 274 9.81 20.12 -22.78
N LYS A 275 10.63 20.20 -21.73
CA LYS A 275 10.89 21.42 -20.96
C LYS A 275 11.04 22.59 -21.95
N PRO A 276 10.34 23.73 -21.76
CA PRO A 276 10.44 24.84 -22.70
C PRO A 276 11.90 25.19 -22.91
N GLU A 277 12.35 25.21 -24.17
CA GLU A 277 13.63 25.78 -24.53
C GLU A 277 13.71 27.17 -23.89
N LYS A 278 14.81 27.42 -23.19
CA LYS A 278 15.19 28.76 -22.75
C LYS A 278 14.95 29.72 -23.92
N HIS A 279 14.08 30.70 -23.74
CA HIS A 279 14.06 31.90 -24.55
C HIS A 279 15.51 32.37 -24.76
N LYS A 280 16.00 32.27 -25.99
CA LYS A 280 17.08 33.12 -26.46
C LYS A 280 16.52 34.53 -26.37
N GLU A 281 17.00 35.31 -25.41
CA GLU A 281 16.95 36.77 -25.52
C GLU A 281 17.64 37.14 -26.84
N GLU A 282 16.85 37.67 -27.77
CA GLU A 282 17.35 38.50 -28.86
C GLU A 282 18.08 39.68 -28.22
N THR A 283 19.42 39.61 -28.20
CA THR A 283 20.23 40.78 -27.94
C THR A 283 20.22 41.64 -29.20
N GLU A 284 19.34 42.63 -29.21
CA GLU A 284 19.42 43.74 -30.15
C GLU A 284 20.81 44.39 -30.06
N LYS A 285 21.47 44.41 -31.22
CA LYS A 285 22.67 45.20 -31.48
C LYS A 285 22.30 46.69 -31.39
N PRO A 286 23.19 47.53 -30.83
CA PRO A 286 23.56 48.69 -31.61
C PRO A 286 25.07 48.86 -31.78
N ALA A 287 25.37 49.70 -32.76
CA ALA A 287 26.60 49.79 -33.51
C ALA A 287 27.81 50.33 -32.72
N SER A 288 28.98 50.00 -33.28
CA SER A 288 30.31 50.45 -32.89
C SER A 288 30.55 51.90 -33.31
N GLU A 289 30.99 52.73 -32.38
CA GLU A 289 31.91 53.86 -32.63
C GLU A 289 33.00 53.90 -31.54
N LYS A 290 34.26 53.83 -31.98
CA LYS A 290 35.49 54.28 -31.28
C LYS A 290 35.89 55.63 -31.92
N PRO A 291 36.82 56.48 -31.39
CA PRO A 291 37.93 56.24 -30.43
C PRO A 291 38.16 57.37 -29.37
N LYS A 292 38.93 57.24 -28.28
CA LYS A 292 40.41 57.47 -28.08
C LYS A 292 40.67 57.36 -26.55
N ALA A 293 41.61 56.54 -26.05
CA ALA A 293 43.04 56.79 -25.80
C ALA A 293 43.36 57.75 -24.63
N ASP A 294 43.82 57.19 -23.49
CA ASP A 294 45.06 57.51 -22.72
C ASP A 294 45.03 56.73 -21.38
N ALA A 295 45.93 55.76 -21.16
CA ALA A 295 47.17 55.85 -20.36
C ALA A 295 46.89 56.14 -18.86
N GLU A 296 47.05 55.20 -17.92
CA GLU A 296 48.34 54.84 -17.32
C GLU A 296 48.32 53.47 -16.58
N LYS A 297 49.47 52.79 -16.61
CA LYS A 297 49.91 51.63 -15.81
C LYS A 297 51.00 52.17 -14.83
N PRO A 298 51.33 51.57 -13.67
CA PRO A 298 52.06 50.28 -13.58
C PRO A 298 51.55 49.35 -12.43
N LYS A 299 51.43 48.02 -12.59
CA LYS A 299 52.45 46.93 -12.65
C LYS A 299 52.97 46.47 -11.27
N ALA A 300 52.59 45.25 -10.84
CA ALA A 300 53.48 44.27 -10.19
C ALA A 300 52.76 42.91 -9.96
N GLU A 301 53.15 41.91 -10.76
CA GLU A 301 53.28 40.47 -10.41
C GLU A 301 54.80 40.20 -10.33
N PRO A 302 55.34 39.04 -9.89
CA PRO A 302 54.73 37.73 -9.57
C PRO A 302 55.21 37.18 -8.18
N GLU A 303 54.82 36.00 -7.68
CA GLU A 303 55.58 34.74 -7.82
C GLU A 303 54.84 33.54 -7.17
N LYS A 304 54.85 32.41 -7.88
CA LYS A 304 54.81 31.01 -7.39
C LYS A 304 56.29 30.55 -7.31
N PRO A 305 56.73 29.50 -6.57
CA PRO A 305 56.20 28.12 -6.69
C PRO A 305 56.36 27.13 -5.50
N LYS A 306 55.73 25.93 -5.61
CA LYS A 306 56.18 24.55 -5.21
C LYS A 306 56.61 24.26 -3.74
N ALA A 307 56.56 23.06 -3.14
CA ALA A 307 56.20 21.67 -3.46
C ALA A 307 56.18 20.84 -2.13
N GLU A 308 55.55 19.66 -2.18
CA GLU A 308 55.95 18.34 -1.62
C GLU A 308 56.28 18.11 -0.12
N HIS A 309 55.58 17.12 0.46
CA HIS A 309 56.02 15.94 1.25
C HIS A 309 54.77 15.34 1.95
N GLU A 310 54.26 14.13 1.74
CA GLU A 310 54.77 12.75 1.68
C GLU A 310 55.12 12.10 3.04
N ASN A 311 54.47 10.94 3.30
CA ASN A 311 54.82 9.84 4.22
C ASN A 311 54.65 10.06 5.76
N LYS A 312 54.26 9.10 6.61
CA LYS A 312 54.14 7.63 6.53
C LYS A 312 53.41 7.08 7.78
N ALA A 313 52.84 5.88 7.66
CA ALA A 313 52.56 4.95 8.77
C ALA A 313 53.85 4.42 9.44
N PRO A 314 53.74 3.70 10.57
CA PRO A 314 54.18 2.30 10.51
C PRO A 314 53.35 1.28 11.34
N GLU A 315 53.36 0.04 10.80
CA GLU A 315 53.28 -1.30 11.41
C GLU A 315 54.15 -1.49 12.68
N ALA A 316 54.15 -2.56 13.50
CA ALA A 316 53.38 -3.79 13.79
C ALA A 316 54.10 -4.42 15.04
N LYS A 317 53.50 -5.20 15.95
CA LYS A 317 53.48 -6.68 16.05
C LYS A 317 53.42 -7.02 17.55
N ASP A 318 52.69 -8.06 17.95
CA ASP A 318 53.26 -9.18 18.71
C ASP A 318 52.27 -10.33 18.88
N GLU A 319 52.76 -11.54 18.61
CA GLU A 319 52.10 -12.84 18.74
C GLU A 319 52.25 -13.37 20.18
N LYS A 320 51.22 -14.07 20.71
CA LYS A 320 51.48 -15.23 21.58
C LYS A 320 50.33 -16.24 21.57
N LYS A 321 50.72 -17.48 21.28
CA LYS A 321 50.00 -18.76 21.27
C LYS A 321 49.93 -19.35 22.69
N VAL A 322 48.88 -20.12 23.02
CA VAL A 322 48.89 -21.45 23.70
C VAL A 322 47.47 -21.89 24.15
N GLU A 323 47.13 -23.11 23.70
CA GLU A 323 46.30 -24.22 24.24
C GLU A 323 44.84 -24.12 24.76
N SER A 324 44.10 -25.14 24.30
CA SER A 324 42.83 -25.73 24.69
C SER A 324 42.50 -25.82 26.18
N ALA A 325 41.24 -25.52 26.55
CA ALA A 325 40.38 -26.37 27.41
C ALA A 325 38.97 -25.75 27.59
N GLU A 326 37.97 -26.65 27.57
CA GLU A 326 36.66 -26.58 28.22
C GLU A 326 35.51 -25.70 27.65
N THR A 327 34.46 -26.42 27.24
CA THR A 327 33.08 -25.98 26.97
C THR A 327 32.42 -25.26 28.16
N PRO A 328 31.75 -24.10 27.96
CA PRO A 328 30.87 -23.53 28.98
C PRO A 328 29.45 -24.12 28.93
N LYS A 329 28.98 -24.56 30.09
CA LYS A 329 27.60 -25.01 30.36
C LYS A 329 26.59 -23.86 30.15
N ALA A 330 25.41 -24.21 29.62
CA ALA A 330 24.27 -23.31 29.47
C ALA A 330 23.85 -22.67 30.81
N PRO A 331 23.52 -21.36 30.85
CA PRO A 331 23.04 -20.72 32.07
C PRO A 331 21.58 -21.11 32.36
N LYS A 332 21.32 -21.44 33.63
CA LYS A 332 19.97 -21.71 34.17
C LYS A 332 19.13 -20.42 34.13
N THR A 333 17.98 -20.46 33.46
CA THR A 333 16.96 -19.41 33.51
C THR A 333 16.33 -19.31 34.92
N PRO A 334 16.14 -18.11 35.49
CA PRO A 334 15.44 -17.94 36.76
C PRO A 334 13.93 -18.13 36.58
N GLN A 335 13.31 -18.94 37.45
CA GLN A 335 11.85 -19.02 37.55
C GLN A 335 11.31 -17.74 38.19
N ILE A 336 10.76 -16.84 37.37
CA ILE A 336 9.94 -15.71 37.85
C ILE A 336 8.57 -16.26 38.28
N SER A 337 8.23 -16.15 39.56
CA SER A 337 6.89 -16.47 40.05
C SER A 337 5.94 -15.32 39.76
N TRP A 338 4.90 -15.60 38.96
CA TRP A 338 3.89 -14.62 38.58
C TRP A 338 2.74 -14.63 39.60
N SER A 339 2.88 -13.86 40.67
CA SER A 339 1.75 -13.59 41.58
C SER A 339 1.07 -12.26 41.21
N PRO A 340 -0.26 -12.13 41.32
CA PRO A 340 -0.99 -10.90 40.94
C PRO A 340 -0.54 -9.63 41.68
N ILE A 341 0.18 -9.81 42.79
CA ILE A 341 0.66 -8.73 43.66
C ILE A 341 1.77 -7.94 42.96
N THR A 342 2.64 -8.60 42.19
CA THR A 342 3.80 -7.98 41.52
C THR A 342 3.47 -7.35 40.16
N TRP A 343 2.20 -7.34 39.76
CA TRP A 343 1.82 -6.82 38.44
C TRP A 343 1.80 -5.28 38.37
N PRO A 344 2.30 -4.69 37.27
CA PRO A 344 2.14 -3.28 36.97
C PRO A 344 0.66 -2.87 36.90
N SER A 345 0.35 -1.64 37.29
CA SER A 345 -1.02 -1.13 37.40
C SER A 345 -1.83 -1.24 36.10
N TRP A 346 -1.19 -1.09 34.94
CA TRP A 346 -1.86 -1.22 33.64
C TRP A 346 -2.33 -2.66 33.36
N LEU A 347 -1.60 -3.68 33.82
CA LEU A 347 -1.97 -5.08 33.66
C LEU A 347 -3.17 -5.44 34.54
N LYS A 348 -3.26 -4.86 35.74
CA LYS A 348 -4.40 -5.05 36.66
C LYS A 348 -5.69 -4.47 36.08
N VAL A 349 -5.60 -3.35 35.37
CA VAL A 349 -6.74 -2.70 34.70
C VAL A 349 -7.30 -3.57 33.57
N ILE A 350 -6.44 -4.20 32.77
CA ILE A 350 -6.84 -5.11 31.68
C ILE A 350 -7.60 -6.33 32.23
N VAL A 351 -7.14 -6.91 33.34
CA VAL A 351 -7.82 -8.06 33.96
C VAL A 351 -9.16 -7.71 34.60
N SER A 352 -9.34 -6.48 35.09
CA SER A 352 -10.63 -6.03 35.63
C SER A 352 -11.68 -5.75 34.55
N LEU A 353 -11.28 -5.53 33.29
CA LEU A 353 -12.15 -5.10 32.19
C LEU A 353 -12.47 -6.20 31.16
N GLY A 354 -11.77 -7.34 31.20
CA GLY A 354 -12.06 -8.46 30.31
C GLY A 354 -11.42 -9.74 30.81
N GLY A 355 -12.24 -10.77 31.02
CA GLY A 355 -11.86 -12.04 31.64
C GLY A 355 -10.61 -12.71 31.04
N VAL A 356 -10.03 -13.60 31.86
CA VAL A 356 -8.77 -14.36 31.74
C VAL A 356 -8.37 -14.84 30.33
N GLY A 357 -9.29 -14.97 29.37
CA GLY A 357 -9.01 -15.36 27.98
C GLY A 357 -8.17 -14.36 27.17
N LEU A 358 -8.22 -13.05 27.50
CA LEU A 358 -7.46 -12.03 26.77
C LEU A 358 -5.95 -12.04 27.12
N LEU A 359 -5.59 -12.58 28.29
CA LEU A 359 -4.21 -12.66 28.78
C LEU A 359 -3.37 -13.70 28.04
N ALA A 360 -3.95 -14.84 27.65
CA ALA A 360 -3.19 -15.91 26.99
C ALA A 360 -2.65 -15.49 25.60
N GLY A 361 -3.41 -14.67 24.88
CA GLY A 361 -2.99 -14.13 23.58
C GLY A 361 -1.96 -13.01 23.70
N LEU A 362 -2.08 -12.15 24.71
CA LEU A 362 -1.22 -10.98 24.88
C LEU A 362 0.17 -11.35 25.42
N VAL A 363 0.28 -12.40 26.23
CA VAL A 363 1.55 -12.94 26.73
C VAL A 363 2.44 -13.50 25.60
N HIS A 364 1.85 -14.13 24.57
CA HIS A 364 2.60 -14.63 23.42
C HIS A 364 3.13 -13.52 22.50
N ILE A 365 2.52 -12.34 22.54
CA ILE A 365 2.90 -11.20 21.69
C ILE A 365 4.01 -10.36 22.34
N LEU A 366 4.06 -10.27 23.67
CA LEU A 366 5.02 -9.42 24.39
C LEU A 366 6.30 -10.14 24.85
N LEU A 367 6.33 -11.48 24.84
CA LEU A 367 7.50 -12.29 25.19
C LEU A 367 8.82 -11.89 24.48
N PRO A 368 8.84 -11.51 23.19
CA PRO A 368 10.09 -11.11 22.53
C PRO A 368 10.52 -9.65 22.78
N PHE A 369 9.73 -8.86 23.53
CA PHE A 369 10.02 -7.43 23.79
C PHE A 369 10.39 -7.13 25.25
N LEU A 370 10.55 -8.17 26.08
CA LEU A 370 11.04 -8.02 27.45
C LEU A 370 12.58 -8.08 27.47
N PRO A 371 13.26 -7.13 28.13
CA PRO A 371 14.71 -7.17 28.28
C PRO A 371 15.13 -8.40 29.09
N HIS A 372 16.16 -9.11 28.61
CA HIS A 372 16.73 -10.29 29.26
C HIS A 372 17.49 -9.97 30.56
#